data_AF-A0A844C756-F1
#
_entry.id   AF-A0A844C756-F1
#
_cell.length_a   1.000
_cell.length_b   1.000
_cell.length_c   1.000
_cell.angle_alpha   90.00
_cell.angle_beta   90.00
_cell.angle_gamma   90.00
#
_symmetry.space_group_name_H-M   'P 1'
#
loop_
_entity.id
_entity.type
_entity.pdbx_description
1 polymer ?
#
loop_
_entity_poly.entity_id
_entity_poly.type
_entity_poly.pdbx_seq_one_letter_code
_entity_poly.pdbx_strand_id
1 'polypeptide(L)' 'MREFFPKKTDLTKVSETELFTALWLMNNRPRKCLNYQTPLEKFMHETSLIE' A
#
# COMPACT_ATOMS: atom_id res chain seq x y z
N MET A 1 -0.35 -0.33 -6.78
CA MET A 1 -0.21 -1.56 -7.59
C MET A 1 0.37 -1.29 -8.97
N ARG A 2 -0.21 -0.38 -9.77
CA ARG A 2 0.29 -0.10 -11.13
C ARG A 2 1.71 0.47 -11.23
N GLU A 3 2.23 0.98 -10.12
CA GLU A 3 3.63 1.43 -9.97
C GLU A 3 4.62 0.25 -9.97
N PHE A 4 4.19 -0.93 -9.49
CA PHE A 4 5.03 -2.12 -9.37
C PHE A 4 4.67 -3.20 -10.40
N PHE A 5 3.39 -3.27 -10.81
CA PHE A 5 2.88 -4.27 -11.73
C PHE A 5 2.18 -3.58 -12.91
N PRO A 6 2.61 -3.80 -14.16
CA PRO A 6 1.95 -3.25 -15.34
C PRO A 6 0.45 -3.62 -15.43
N LYS A 7 -0.27 -2.94 -16.32
CA LYS A 7 -1.68 -3.31 -16.57
C LYS A 7 -1.76 -4.75 -17.08
N LYS A 8 -2.80 -5.48 -16.65
CA LYS A 8 -3.05 -6.88 -16.99
C LYS A 8 -2.02 -7.88 -16.42
N THR A 9 -1.17 -7.47 -15.46
CA THR A 9 -0.39 -8.43 -14.69
C THR A 9 -1.33 -9.36 -13.93
N ASP A 10 -1.15 -10.66 -14.12
CA ASP A 10 -1.81 -11.72 -13.37
C ASP A 10 -1.13 -11.87 -12.00
N LEU A 11 -1.77 -11.32 -10.96
CA LEU A 11 -1.22 -11.33 -9.60
C LEU A 11 -1.15 -12.73 -9.00
N THR A 12 -1.88 -13.72 -9.54
CA THR A 12 -1.79 -15.11 -9.05
C THR A 12 -0.45 -15.76 -9.38
N LYS A 13 0.29 -15.18 -10.34
CA LYS A 13 1.62 -15.64 -10.76
C LYS A 13 2.75 -14.83 -10.14
N VAL A 14 2.43 -13.75 -9.42
CA VAL A 14 3.42 -12.94 -8.71
C VAL A 14 3.79 -13.67 -7.43
N SER A 15 5.08 -13.69 -7.09
CA SER A 15 5.52 -14.31 -5.85
C SER A 15 4.98 -13.52 -4.64
N GLU A 16 4.69 -14.24 -3.57
CA GLU A 16 4.18 -13.64 -2.34
C GLU A 16 5.15 -12.59 -1.79
N THR A 17 6.47 -12.82 -1.89
CA THR A 17 7.51 -11.90 -1.45
C THR A 17 7.53 -10.60 -2.25
N GLU A 18 7.39 -10.67 -3.58
CA GLU A 18 7.28 -9.47 -4.43
C GLU A 18 6.01 -8.69 -4.13
N LEU A 19 4.89 -9.41 -3.93
CA LEU A 19 3.62 -8.79 -3.60
C LEU A 19 3.70 -8.06 -2.25
N PHE A 20 4.24 -8.71 -1.22
CA PHE A 20 4.44 -8.08 0.09
C PHE A 20 5.37 -6.87 0.02
N THR A 21 6.47 -6.96 -0.73
CA THR A 21 7.40 -5.84 -0.89
C THR A 21 6.70 -4.64 -1.53
N ALA A 22 5.94 -4.86 -2.60
CA ALA A 22 5.18 -3.80 -3.27
C ALA A 22 4.12 -3.18 -2.36
N LEU A 23 3.39 -4.00 -1.59
CA LEU A 23 2.40 -3.52 -0.63
C LEU A 23 3.05 -2.73 0.51
N TRP A 24 4.15 -3.23 1.07
CA TRP A 24 4.87 -2.57 2.15
C TRP A 24 5.38 -1.19 1.72
N LEU A 25 6.03 -1.10 0.56
CA LEU A 25 6.51 0.18 0.02
C LEU A 25 5.36 1.16 -0.24
N MET A 26 4.24 0.68 -0.77
CA MET A 26 3.10 1.53 -1.09
C MET A 26 2.40 2.07 0.16
N ASN A 27 2.25 1.22 1.18
CA ASN A 27 1.58 1.54 2.43
C ASN A 27 2.43 2.41 3.37
N ASN A 28 3.76 2.31 3.27
CA ASN A 28 4.71 3.12 4.05
C ASN A 28 5.23 4.35 3.30
N ARG A 29 4.68 4.68 2.13
CA ARG A 29 5.10 5.87 1.36
C ARG A 29 4.35 7.12 1.85
N PRO A 30 5.04 8.18 2.31
CA PRO A 30 4.44 9.48 2.60
C PRO A 30 3.67 10.04 1.40
N ARG A 31 2.43 10.51 1.61
CA ARG A 31 1.61 11.12 0.54
C ARG A 31 1.29 12.57 0.89
N LYS A 32 1.56 13.50 -0.02
CA LYS A 32 1.28 14.93 0.17
C LYS A 32 -0.21 15.21 0.48
N CYS A 33 -1.13 14.48 -0.15
CA CYS A 33 -2.57 14.60 0.12
C CYS A 33 -2.99 14.11 1.51
N LEU A 34 -2.14 13.36 2.21
CA LEU A 34 -2.33 12.90 3.58
C LEU A 34 -1.47 13.71 4.56
N ASN A 35 -1.15 14.97 4.25
CA ASN A 35 -0.22 15.79 5.03
C ASN A 35 1.14 15.10 5.26
N TYR A 36 1.63 14.39 4.25
CA TYR A 36 2.86 13.59 4.30
C TYR A 36 2.83 12.40 5.27
N GLN A 37 1.67 12.02 5.80
CA GLN A 37 1.50 10.74 6.47
C GLN A 37 1.51 9.58 5.47
N THR A 38 1.85 8.40 5.96
CA THR A 38 1.74 7.17 5.19
C THR A 38 0.29 6.67 5.15
N PRO A 39 -0.14 5.98 4.08
CA PRO A 39 -1.45 5.34 4.04
C PRO A 39 -1.71 4.42 5.24
N LEU A 40 -0.69 3.69 5.71
CA LEU A 40 -0.80 2.79 6.86
C LEU A 40 -1.12 3.57 8.14
N GLU A 41 -0.37 4.61 8.46
CA GLU A 41 -0.62 5.45 9.65
C GLU A 41 -2.02 6.04 9.62
N LYS A 42 -2.44 6.55 8.46
CA LYS A 42 -3.76 7.16 8.32
C LYS A 42 -4.88 6.14 8.49
N PHE A 43 -4.70 4.95 7.90
CA PHE A 43 -5.64 3.84 8.04
C PHE A 43 -5.76 3.40 9.51
N MET A 44 -4.63 3.14 10.19
CA MET A 44 -4.61 2.75 11.60
C MET A 44 -5.34 3.76 12.49
N HIS A 45 -5.07 5.05 12.28
CA HIS A 45 -5.74 6.12 13.00
C HIS A 45 -7.26 6.10 12.78
N GLU A 46 -7.74 5.98 11.54
CA GLU A 46 -9.17 5.95 11.26
C GLU A 46 -9.86 4.69 11.81
N THR A 47 -9.22 3.51 11.73
CA THR A 47 -9.76 2.28 12.31
C THR A 47 -9.85 2.34 13.84
N SER A 48 -8.87 2.95 14.51
CA SER A 48 -8.91 3.12 15.97
C SER A 48 -10.01 4.06 16.48
N LEU A 49 -10.66 4.82 15.59
CA LEU A 49 -11.76 5.72 15.93
C LEU A 49 -13.14 5.05 15.76
N ILE A 50 -13.17 3.81 15.26
CA ILE A 50 -14.39 3.03 15.02
C ILE A 50 -14.63 2.00 16.14
N GLU A 51 -13.64 1.79 17.01
CA GLU A 51 -13.75 1.07 18.30
C GLU A 51 -14.30 1.95 19.41
#